data_AF-A0A5N8YD43-F1
#
_entry.id   AF-A0A5N8YD43-F1
#
_cell.length_a   1.000
_cell.length_b   1.000
_cell.length_c   1.000
_cell.angle_alpha   90.00
_cell.angle_beta   90.00
_cell.angle_gamma   90.00
#
_symmetry.space_group_name_H-M   'P 1'
#
loop_
_entity.id
_entity.type
_entity.pdbx_description
1 polymer ?
#
loop_
_entity_poly.entity_id
_entity_poly.type
_entity_poly.pdbx_seq_one_letter_code
_entity_poly.pdbx_strand_id
1 'polypeptide(L)'
;MQAPEWIRQQLKKVGLTRVAPERIITIVNHLKAGRPMYVLHHAVEGFHAYTSQRTVVKIKKLWEAHKLDFLLEHQDDMNQMAPDPGNNLEENLEMDPPDPISAHRLRAVIEAEAWMTEGWMWDIGHLKGIGIPEDNALDMLKSYDTLKKARQILNTTRLDLRVYNRYVLLHYTVVFKTRYPSASFPYVQVAAGIYTRGVLSGIESLLSAGEDILRYEIWEGPKYKQAYEEALRRYKRTPRALTQLREQIEQLFVDTGIVSIDEDYDEIAAEIQDHMEHHKHN
;
A
#
# COMPACT_ATOMS: atom_id res chain seq x y z
N MET A 1 3.35 -34.57 -8.79
CA MET A 1 4.18 -35.58 -9.50
C MET A 1 5.66 -35.20 -9.34
N GLN A 2 6.59 -36.15 -9.46
CA GLN A 2 8.02 -35.90 -9.26
C GLN A 2 8.70 -35.54 -10.60
N ALA A 3 9.39 -34.40 -10.65
CA ALA A 3 10.11 -33.98 -11.86
C ALA A 3 11.12 -35.04 -12.36
N PRO A 4 11.36 -35.14 -13.68
CA PRO A 4 12.32 -36.07 -14.26
C PRO A 4 13.68 -36.06 -13.57
N GLU A 5 14.26 -37.24 -13.36
CA GLU A 5 15.49 -37.40 -12.57
C GLU A 5 16.67 -36.59 -13.13
N TRP A 6 16.72 -36.42 -14.45
CA TRP A 6 17.76 -35.61 -15.11
C TRP A 6 17.64 -34.12 -14.74
N ILE A 7 16.43 -33.57 -14.59
CA ILE A 7 16.20 -32.17 -14.15
C ILE A 7 16.70 -31.99 -12.72
N ARG A 8 16.44 -32.97 -11.84
CA ARG A 8 16.92 -32.95 -10.45
C ARG A 8 18.44 -32.96 -10.36
N GLN A 9 19.10 -33.76 -11.20
CA GLN A 9 20.55 -33.81 -11.28
C GLN A 9 21.15 -32.47 -11.74
N GLN A 10 20.53 -31.78 -12.69
CA GLN A 10 20.96 -30.45 -13.13
C GLN A 10 20.71 -29.38 -12.05
N LEU A 11 19.56 -29.41 -11.38
CA LEU A 11 19.26 -28.52 -10.24
C LEU A 11 20.23 -28.73 -9.06
N LYS A 12 20.73 -29.96 -8.87
CA LYS A 12 21.78 -30.26 -7.89
C LYS A 12 23.10 -29.57 -8.24
N LYS A 13 23.49 -29.51 -9.51
CA LYS A 13 24.73 -28.84 -9.97
C LYS A 13 24.69 -27.32 -9.74
N VAL A 14 23.52 -26.69 -9.85
CA VAL A 14 23.34 -25.25 -9.59
C VAL A 14 22.93 -24.93 -8.14
N GLY A 15 22.78 -25.95 -7.30
CA GLY A 15 22.47 -25.84 -5.88
C GLY A 15 21.05 -25.34 -5.58
N LEU A 16 20.06 -25.74 -6.38
CA LEU A 16 18.63 -25.43 -6.20
C LEU A 16 17.82 -26.69 -5.84
N THR A 17 18.37 -27.57 -4.99
CA THR A 17 17.77 -28.88 -4.66
C THR A 17 16.51 -28.81 -3.80
N ARG A 18 16.25 -27.68 -3.14
CA ARG A 18 15.13 -27.50 -2.20
C ARG A 18 13.95 -26.72 -2.80
N VAL A 19 14.02 -26.35 -4.07
CA VAL A 19 12.98 -25.57 -4.76
C VAL A 19 12.43 -26.45 -5.87
N ALA A 20 11.11 -26.58 -5.93
CA ALA A 20 10.46 -27.34 -6.99
C ALA A 20 10.75 -26.71 -8.36
N PRO A 21 11.04 -27.50 -9.42
CA PRO A 21 11.36 -26.99 -10.75
C PRO A 21 10.31 -26.04 -11.31
N GLU A 22 9.03 -26.37 -11.15
CA GLU A 22 7.89 -25.58 -11.61
C GLU A 22 7.91 -24.19 -10.95
N ARG A 23 8.27 -24.14 -9.67
CA ARG A 23 8.39 -22.90 -8.89
C ARG A 23 9.57 -22.04 -9.35
N ILE A 24 10.65 -22.66 -9.83
CA ILE A 24 11.79 -21.94 -10.42
C ILE A 24 11.38 -21.33 -11.77
N ILE A 25 10.65 -22.06 -12.60
CA ILE A 25 10.11 -21.56 -13.89
C ILE A 25 9.21 -20.34 -13.63
N THR A 26 8.28 -20.43 -12.68
CA THR A 26 7.40 -19.32 -12.31
C THR A 26 8.19 -18.07 -11.88
N ILE A 27 9.21 -18.23 -11.04
CA ILE A 27 10.08 -17.13 -10.60
C ILE A 27 10.82 -16.50 -11.79
N VAL A 28 11.36 -17.32 -12.71
CA VAL A 28 12.06 -16.81 -13.90
C VAL A 28 11.11 -16.05 -14.83
N ASN A 29 9.90 -16.55 -15.05
CA ASN A 29 8.91 -15.88 -15.89
C ASN A 29 8.47 -14.52 -15.30
N HIS A 30 8.33 -14.42 -13.97
CA HIS A 30 8.09 -13.13 -13.32
C HIS A 30 9.27 -12.15 -13.47
N LEU A 31 10.51 -12.65 -13.41
CA LEU A 31 11.71 -11.82 -13.62
C LEU A 31 11.84 -11.36 -15.07
N LYS A 32 11.56 -12.23 -16.06
CA LYS A 32 11.47 -11.89 -17.49
C LYS A 32 10.44 -10.80 -17.76
N ALA A 33 9.30 -10.86 -17.07
CA ALA A 33 8.22 -9.87 -17.16
C ALA A 33 8.52 -8.54 -16.44
N GLY A 34 9.75 -8.32 -15.94
CA GLY A 34 10.17 -7.09 -15.29
C GLY A 34 9.56 -6.86 -13.91
N ARG A 35 8.99 -7.90 -13.28
CA ARG A 35 8.36 -7.74 -11.96
C ARG A 35 9.41 -7.51 -10.87
N PRO A 36 9.14 -6.62 -9.89
CA PRO A 36 10.08 -6.32 -8.84
C PRO A 36 10.26 -7.52 -7.90
N MET A 37 11.51 -7.84 -7.55
CA MET A 37 11.88 -9.07 -6.82
C MET A 37 11.20 -9.23 -5.46
N TYR A 38 10.81 -8.13 -4.81
CA TYR A 38 10.15 -8.17 -3.50
C TYR A 38 8.82 -8.95 -3.54
N VAL A 39 8.15 -8.97 -4.69
CA VAL A 39 6.89 -9.71 -4.94
C VAL A 39 7.10 -11.23 -4.86
N LEU A 40 8.32 -11.71 -5.10
CA LEU A 40 8.63 -13.13 -5.18
C LEU A 40 8.99 -13.74 -3.82
N HIS A 41 9.26 -12.91 -2.81
CA HIS A 41 9.70 -13.36 -1.49
C HIS A 41 8.95 -12.75 -0.30
N HIS A 42 7.96 -11.91 -0.53
CA HIS A 42 7.08 -11.39 0.51
C HIS A 42 5.76 -12.17 0.49
N ALA A 43 5.37 -12.75 1.62
CA ALA A 43 4.04 -13.33 1.76
C ALA A 43 3.04 -12.18 1.95
N VAL A 44 1.92 -12.23 1.25
CA VAL A 44 0.75 -11.33 1.45
C VAL A 44 -0.39 -12.25 1.86
N GLU A 45 -1.27 -11.80 2.76
CA GLU A 45 -2.32 -12.66 3.34
C GLU A 45 -3.07 -13.48 2.27
N GLY A 46 -3.10 -14.80 2.47
CA GLY A 46 -3.68 -15.77 1.52
C GLY A 46 -2.73 -16.33 0.46
N PHE A 47 -1.55 -15.74 0.25
CA PHE A 47 -0.56 -16.19 -0.72
C PHE A 47 0.82 -16.44 -0.08
N HIS A 48 1.28 -17.69 -0.15
CA HIS A 48 2.61 -18.05 0.33
C HIS A 48 3.70 -17.51 -0.59
N ALA A 49 4.71 -16.83 -0.02
CA ALA A 49 5.90 -16.42 -0.74
C ALA A 49 6.47 -17.55 -1.60
N TYR A 50 6.83 -17.28 -2.87
CA TYR A 50 7.37 -18.30 -3.77
C TYR A 50 8.64 -18.93 -3.21
N THR A 51 9.51 -18.14 -2.59
CA THR A 51 10.67 -18.66 -1.87
C THR A 51 11.31 -17.55 -1.02
N SER A 52 12.42 -17.84 -0.34
CA SER A 52 13.17 -16.83 0.40
C SER A 52 13.79 -15.79 -0.54
N GLN A 53 13.98 -14.55 -0.06
CA GLN A 53 14.67 -13.49 -0.82
C GLN A 53 16.02 -13.95 -1.37
N ARG A 54 16.79 -14.68 -0.55
CA ARG A 54 18.09 -15.23 -0.94
C ARG A 54 17.99 -16.20 -2.10
N THR A 55 16.91 -16.99 -2.15
CA THR A 55 16.65 -17.93 -3.25
C THR A 55 16.22 -17.19 -4.51
N VAL A 56 15.38 -16.15 -4.43
CA VAL A 56 15.00 -15.33 -5.59
C VAL A 56 16.22 -14.65 -6.21
N VAL A 57 17.10 -14.05 -5.39
CA VAL A 57 18.37 -13.45 -5.84
C VAL A 57 19.25 -14.50 -6.54
N LYS A 58 19.33 -15.71 -5.99
CA LYS A 58 20.11 -16.80 -6.58
C LYS A 58 19.54 -17.25 -7.92
N ILE A 59 18.22 -17.43 -8.03
CA ILE A 59 17.54 -17.81 -9.27
C ILE A 59 17.76 -16.74 -10.34
N LYS A 60 17.62 -15.45 -9.99
CA LYS A 60 17.90 -14.33 -10.90
C LYS A 60 19.33 -14.39 -11.47
N LYS A 61 20.34 -14.53 -10.60
CA LYS A 61 21.75 -14.65 -11.03
C LYS A 61 22.00 -15.86 -11.92
N LEU A 62 21.35 -16.99 -11.65
CA LEU A 62 21.51 -18.21 -12.45
C LEU A 62 20.80 -18.08 -13.80
N TRP A 63 19.66 -17.41 -13.86
CA TRP A 63 18.95 -17.09 -15.09
C TRP A 63 19.75 -16.11 -15.96
N GLU A 64 20.22 -14.99 -15.42
CA GLU A 64 21.05 -14.01 -16.13
C GLU A 64 22.37 -14.63 -16.64
N ALA A 65 22.86 -15.68 -15.97
CA ALA A 65 24.03 -16.44 -16.38
C ALA A 65 23.72 -17.62 -17.31
N HIS A 66 22.50 -17.75 -17.85
CA HIS A 66 22.07 -18.83 -18.75
C HIS A 66 22.18 -20.25 -18.15
N LYS A 67 22.27 -20.35 -16.82
CA LYS A 67 22.42 -21.64 -16.12
C LYS A 67 21.09 -22.33 -15.81
N LEU A 68 19.97 -21.76 -16.26
CA LEU A 68 18.62 -22.31 -16.09
C LEU A 68 17.95 -22.62 -17.44
N ASP A 69 18.65 -22.48 -18.56
CA ASP A 69 18.07 -22.62 -19.90
C ASP A 69 17.53 -24.04 -20.14
N PHE A 70 18.21 -25.06 -19.61
CA PHE A 70 17.75 -26.45 -19.61
C PHE A 70 16.34 -26.64 -19.01
N LEU A 71 15.95 -25.76 -18.10
CA LEU A 71 14.65 -25.78 -17.41
C LEU A 71 13.57 -25.07 -18.24
N LEU A 72 13.95 -24.03 -19.00
CA LEU A 72 13.06 -23.19 -19.78
C LEU A 72 12.78 -23.79 -21.16
N GLU A 73 13.75 -24.48 -21.73
CA GLU A 73 13.63 -25.20 -23.02
C GLU A 73 12.68 -26.40 -22.95
N HIS A 74 12.44 -26.94 -21.75
CA HIS A 74 11.57 -28.11 -21.52
C HIS A 74 10.31 -27.73 -20.70
N GLN A 75 9.92 -26.45 -20.72
CA GLN A 75 8.79 -25.94 -19.96
C GLN A 75 7.46 -26.57 -20.43
N ASP A 76 7.30 -26.80 -21.73
CA ASP A 76 6.08 -27.39 -22.32
C ASP A 76 5.90 -28.86 -21.95
N ASP A 77 7.01 -29.62 -21.88
CA ASP A 77 7.02 -31.02 -21.42
C ASP A 77 6.59 -31.14 -19.95
N MET A 78 6.88 -30.11 -19.13
CA MET A 78 6.48 -30.06 -17.72
C MET A 78 5.01 -29.64 -17.54
N ASN A 79 4.47 -28.83 -18.45
CA ASN A 79 3.07 -28.39 -18.43
C ASN A 79 2.09 -29.50 -18.88
N GLN A 80 2.50 -30.41 -19.75
CA GLN A 80 1.67 -31.53 -20.24
C GLN A 80 1.48 -32.68 -19.23
N MET A 81 2.10 -32.62 -18.04
CA MET A 81 2.06 -33.68 -17.02
C MET A 81 1.15 -33.35 -15.81
N ALA A 82 0.39 -32.26 -15.84
CA ALA A 82 -0.58 -31.91 -14.79
C ALA A 82 -2.02 -32.27 -15.24
N PRO A 83 -2.83 -32.96 -14.41
CA PRO A 83 -4.24 -33.18 -14.74
C PRO A 83 -5.05 -31.92 -14.48
N ASP A 84 -5.80 -31.51 -15.49
CA ASP A 84 -6.82 -30.47 -15.43
C ASP A 84 -8.13 -31.06 -14.88
N PRO A 85 -8.78 -30.48 -13.85
CA PRO A 85 -10.16 -30.79 -13.53
C PRO A 85 -11.07 -29.68 -14.09
N GLY A 86 -11.49 -29.85 -15.34
CA GLY A 86 -12.88 -29.56 -15.71
C GLY A 86 -13.17 -28.24 -16.41
N ASN A 87 -13.35 -28.39 -17.73
CA ASN A 87 -14.38 -27.81 -18.59
C ASN A 87 -14.10 -26.49 -19.32
N ASN A 88 -13.97 -26.70 -20.64
CA ASN A 88 -14.63 -25.99 -21.74
C ASN A 88 -13.88 -24.82 -22.38
N LEU A 89 -13.01 -25.22 -23.31
CA LEU A 89 -12.65 -24.50 -24.53
C LEU A 89 -13.90 -24.19 -25.38
N GLU A 90 -14.63 -23.14 -25.03
CA GLU A 90 -15.33 -22.31 -26.01
C GLU A 90 -15.05 -20.84 -25.68
N GLU A 91 -14.34 -20.17 -26.60
CA GLU A 91 -14.15 -18.72 -26.72
C GLU A 91 -14.19 -17.91 -25.41
N ASN A 92 -13.08 -17.88 -24.68
CA ASN A 92 -12.76 -16.73 -23.84
C ASN A 92 -11.27 -16.46 -23.94
N LEU A 93 -10.93 -15.22 -24.31
CA LEU A 93 -9.61 -14.63 -24.08
C LEU A 93 -9.33 -14.71 -22.57
N GLU A 94 -8.76 -15.82 -22.10
CA GLU A 94 -8.30 -15.96 -20.71
C GLU A 94 -7.19 -14.94 -20.48
N MET A 95 -7.59 -13.79 -19.93
CA MET A 95 -6.69 -12.92 -19.20
C MET A 95 -5.93 -13.79 -18.20
N ASP A 96 -4.59 -13.69 -18.23
CA ASP A 96 -3.71 -14.19 -17.17
C ASP A 96 -4.39 -14.01 -15.80
N PRO A 97 -4.37 -15.03 -14.91
CA PRO A 97 -4.93 -14.88 -13.58
C PRO A 97 -4.37 -13.60 -12.95
N PRO A 98 -5.24 -12.71 -12.43
CA PRO A 98 -4.82 -11.39 -12.00
C PRO A 98 -3.70 -11.58 -10.97
N ASP A 99 -2.54 -10.98 -11.26
CA ASP A 99 -1.42 -10.93 -10.32
C ASP A 99 -1.96 -10.66 -8.91
N PRO A 100 -1.63 -11.44 -7.88
CA PRO A 100 -2.21 -11.28 -6.54
C PRO A 100 -2.16 -9.85 -6.01
N ILE A 101 -1.14 -9.09 -6.39
CA ILE A 101 -1.01 -7.66 -6.08
C ILE A 101 -2.05 -6.81 -6.82
N SER A 102 -2.31 -7.12 -8.10
CA SER A 102 -3.34 -6.46 -8.90
C SER A 102 -4.74 -6.79 -8.39
N ALA A 103 -4.97 -8.05 -7.96
CA ALA A 103 -6.21 -8.45 -7.30
C ALA A 103 -6.41 -7.74 -5.94
N HIS A 104 -5.37 -7.65 -5.11
CA HIS A 104 -5.40 -6.92 -3.85
C HIS A 104 -5.66 -5.42 -4.04
N ARG A 105 -5.01 -4.79 -5.03
CA ARG A 105 -5.23 -3.38 -5.37
C ARG A 105 -6.63 -3.13 -5.92
N LEU A 106 -7.15 -4.03 -6.74
CA LEU A 106 -8.52 -3.94 -7.23
C LEU A 106 -9.51 -4.08 -6.07
N ARG A 107 -9.26 -5.01 -5.14
CA ARG A 107 -10.05 -5.15 -3.92
C ARG A 107 -10.03 -3.89 -3.07
N ALA A 108 -8.86 -3.29 -2.85
CA ALA A 108 -8.71 -2.02 -2.15
C ALA A 108 -9.54 -0.88 -2.76
N VAL A 109 -9.59 -0.81 -4.10
CA VAL A 109 -10.41 0.18 -4.80
C VAL A 109 -11.90 -0.09 -4.60
N ILE A 110 -12.33 -1.35 -4.75
CA ILE A 110 -13.73 -1.75 -4.53
C ILE A 110 -14.16 -1.46 -3.09
N GLU A 111 -13.31 -1.77 -2.11
CA GLU A 111 -13.57 -1.50 -0.70
C GLU A 111 -13.67 0.00 -0.43
N ALA A 112 -12.74 0.82 -0.96
CA ALA A 112 -12.78 2.27 -0.80
C ALA A 112 -14.05 2.89 -1.39
N GLU A 113 -14.56 2.35 -2.50
CA GLU A 113 -15.83 2.80 -3.10
C GLU A 113 -17.06 2.34 -2.33
N ALA A 114 -17.04 1.11 -1.83
CA ALA A 114 -18.14 0.56 -1.04
C ALA A 114 -18.29 1.28 0.31
N TRP A 115 -17.24 1.93 0.82
CA TRP A 115 -17.27 2.70 2.06
C TRP A 115 -17.81 4.11 1.90
N MET A 116 -18.05 4.57 0.68
CA MET A 116 -18.70 5.84 0.43
C MET A 116 -20.16 5.76 0.91
N THR A 117 -20.68 6.85 1.46
CA THR A 117 -22.08 6.91 1.91
C THR A 117 -23.04 6.65 0.75
N GLU A 118 -24.15 5.96 1.05
CA GLU A 118 -25.20 5.73 0.07
C GLU A 118 -25.72 7.08 -0.48
N GLY A 119 -25.75 7.21 -1.81
CA GLY A 119 -26.11 8.46 -2.48
C GLY A 119 -24.98 9.49 -2.58
N TRP A 120 -23.73 9.16 -2.22
CA TRP A 120 -22.60 10.07 -2.39
C TRP A 120 -22.42 10.48 -3.87
N MET A 121 -22.24 11.78 -4.09
CA MET A 121 -21.93 12.35 -5.40
C MET A 121 -20.61 13.12 -5.37
N TRP A 122 -19.79 12.90 -6.40
CA TRP A 122 -18.57 13.66 -6.62
C TRP A 122 -18.91 15.01 -7.27
N ASP A 123 -19.40 15.93 -6.46
CA ASP A 123 -19.64 17.32 -6.84
C ASP A 123 -19.16 18.30 -5.75
N ILE A 124 -19.09 19.58 -6.12
CA ILE A 124 -18.55 20.63 -5.24
C ILE A 124 -19.43 20.85 -4.00
N GLY A 125 -20.74 20.64 -4.12
CA GLY A 125 -21.69 20.82 -3.02
C GLY A 125 -21.48 19.77 -1.94
N HIS A 126 -21.32 18.50 -2.31
CA HIS A 126 -21.06 17.40 -1.37
C HIS A 126 -19.70 17.55 -0.69
N LEU A 127 -18.64 17.85 -1.44
CA LEU A 127 -17.30 18.02 -0.87
C LEU A 127 -17.24 19.19 0.13
N LYS A 128 -17.82 20.34 -0.23
CA LYS A 128 -17.92 21.48 0.70
C LYS A 128 -18.85 21.17 1.87
N GLY A 129 -19.93 20.43 1.64
CA GLY A 129 -20.91 20.05 2.65
C GLY A 129 -20.32 19.19 3.78
N ILE A 130 -19.31 18.37 3.47
CA ILE A 130 -18.56 17.63 4.50
C ILE A 130 -17.39 18.43 5.09
N GLY A 131 -17.20 19.70 4.72
CA GLY A 131 -16.18 20.57 5.29
C GLY A 131 -14.79 20.47 4.64
N ILE A 132 -14.71 20.09 3.36
CA ILE A 132 -13.48 20.22 2.56
C ILE A 132 -13.39 21.67 2.03
N PRO A 133 -12.24 22.37 2.18
CA PRO A 133 -12.06 23.72 1.66
C PRO A 133 -12.28 23.78 0.14
N GLU A 134 -12.78 24.92 -0.35
CA GLU A 134 -13.20 25.07 -1.76
C GLU A 134 -12.08 24.76 -2.76
N ASP A 135 -10.88 25.32 -2.56
CA ASP A 135 -9.73 25.08 -3.43
C ASP A 135 -9.35 23.59 -3.46
N ASN A 136 -9.31 22.95 -2.29
CA ASN A 136 -9.05 21.52 -2.19
C ASN A 136 -10.15 20.68 -2.85
N ALA A 137 -11.42 21.07 -2.70
CA ALA A 137 -12.54 20.38 -3.31
C ALA A 137 -12.49 20.45 -4.84
N LEU A 138 -12.17 21.62 -5.41
CA LEU A 138 -11.99 21.79 -6.85
C LEU A 138 -10.84 20.92 -7.38
N ASP A 139 -9.71 20.88 -6.67
CA ASP A 139 -8.58 20.05 -7.07
C ASP A 139 -8.83 18.55 -6.89
N MET A 140 -9.60 18.16 -5.87
CA MET A 140 -10.08 16.79 -5.70
C MET A 140 -11.01 16.37 -6.83
N LEU A 141 -11.92 17.23 -7.30
CA LEU A 141 -12.80 16.92 -8.44
C LEU A 141 -12.01 16.73 -9.74
N LYS A 142 -11.09 17.66 -10.07
CA LYS A 142 -10.21 17.52 -11.24
C LYS A 142 -9.41 16.21 -11.18
N SER A 143 -8.89 15.87 -10.00
CA SER A 143 -8.14 14.64 -9.77
C SER A 143 -9.03 13.42 -9.94
N TYR A 144 -10.23 13.44 -9.34
CA TYR A 144 -11.19 12.35 -9.43
C TYR A 144 -11.62 12.09 -10.88
N ASP A 145 -11.95 13.11 -11.66
CA ASP A 145 -12.34 12.95 -13.07
C ASP A 145 -11.22 12.31 -13.90
N THR A 146 -9.99 12.74 -13.67
CA THR A 146 -8.80 12.19 -14.35
C THR A 146 -8.61 10.72 -13.97
N LEU A 147 -8.68 10.40 -12.68
CA LEU A 147 -8.42 9.06 -12.17
C LEU A 147 -9.58 8.10 -12.46
N LYS A 148 -10.83 8.57 -12.47
CA LYS A 148 -12.02 7.78 -12.84
C LYS A 148 -11.97 7.37 -14.30
N LYS A 149 -11.59 8.28 -15.21
CA LYS A 149 -11.35 7.96 -16.63
C LYS A 149 -10.24 6.92 -16.76
N ALA A 150 -9.12 7.11 -16.08
CA ALA A 150 -8.03 6.13 -16.08
C ALA A 150 -8.51 4.76 -15.56
N ARG A 151 -9.32 4.73 -14.49
CA ARG A 151 -9.92 3.50 -13.95
C ARG A 151 -10.82 2.80 -14.97
N GLN A 152 -11.71 3.53 -15.64
CA GLN A 152 -12.63 3.00 -16.65
C GLN A 152 -11.89 2.45 -17.88
N ILE A 153 -10.84 3.14 -18.34
CA ILE A 153 -10.02 2.71 -19.48
C ILE A 153 -9.22 1.44 -19.15
N LEU A 154 -8.86 1.26 -17.88
CA LEU A 154 -7.95 0.21 -17.42
C LEU A 154 -8.66 -0.89 -16.62
N ASN A 155 -9.91 -1.22 -16.99
CA ASN A 155 -10.72 -2.32 -16.43
C ASN A 155 -10.04 -3.72 -16.46
N THR A 156 -8.83 -3.82 -16.98
CA THR A 156 -8.01 -5.02 -17.08
C THR A 156 -6.63 -4.78 -16.46
N THR A 157 -6.47 -5.18 -15.20
CA THR A 157 -5.23 -5.68 -14.56
C THR A 157 -3.93 -4.85 -14.58
N ARG A 158 -3.86 -3.66 -15.20
CA ARG A 158 -2.60 -2.88 -15.37
C ARG A 158 -2.72 -1.36 -15.14
N LEU A 159 -3.53 -0.93 -14.18
CA LEU A 159 -3.48 0.46 -13.73
C LEU A 159 -2.12 0.79 -13.11
N ASP A 160 -1.58 1.96 -13.47
CA ASP A 160 -0.38 2.51 -12.84
C ASP A 160 -0.59 2.58 -11.32
N LEU A 161 0.37 2.08 -10.56
CA LEU A 161 0.39 2.13 -9.09
C LEU A 161 0.14 3.55 -8.57
N ARG A 162 0.66 4.57 -9.25
CA ARG A 162 0.45 5.97 -8.86
C ARG A 162 -1.01 6.39 -9.00
N VAL A 163 -1.69 5.92 -10.05
CA VAL A 163 -3.11 6.18 -10.30
C VAL A 163 -3.96 5.46 -9.25
N TYR A 164 -3.66 4.19 -8.94
CA TYR A 164 -4.32 3.45 -7.86
C TYR A 164 -4.20 4.16 -6.51
N ASN A 165 -2.98 4.53 -6.13
CA ASN A 165 -2.73 5.14 -4.83
C ASN A 165 -3.51 6.44 -4.65
N ARG A 166 -3.51 7.29 -5.68
CA ARG A 166 -4.24 8.56 -5.65
C ARG A 166 -5.75 8.35 -5.62
N TYR A 167 -6.26 7.36 -6.36
CA TYR A 167 -7.69 7.08 -6.39
C TYR A 167 -8.20 6.58 -5.03
N VAL A 168 -7.49 5.61 -4.43
CA VAL A 168 -7.83 5.07 -3.10
C VAL A 168 -7.70 6.15 -2.03
N LEU A 169 -6.65 6.97 -2.09
CA LEU A 169 -6.45 8.11 -1.19
C LEU A 169 -7.62 9.09 -1.24
N LEU A 170 -8.07 9.49 -2.43
CA LEU A 170 -9.19 10.41 -2.58
C LEU A 170 -10.48 9.88 -1.93
N HIS A 171 -10.77 8.60 -2.09
CA HIS A 171 -11.95 7.98 -1.48
C HIS A 171 -11.83 7.97 0.04
N TYR A 172 -10.70 7.51 0.60
CA TYR A 172 -10.54 7.50 2.05
C TYR A 172 -10.50 8.90 2.66
N THR A 173 -10.00 9.92 1.95
CA THR A 173 -10.12 11.32 2.39
C THR A 173 -11.58 11.72 2.58
N VAL A 174 -12.45 11.40 1.62
CA VAL A 174 -13.89 11.70 1.74
C VAL A 174 -14.55 10.87 2.84
N VAL A 175 -14.27 9.57 2.91
CA VAL A 175 -14.81 8.68 3.94
C VAL A 175 -14.44 9.19 5.33
N PHE A 176 -13.18 9.54 5.55
CA PHE A 176 -12.69 10.03 6.82
C PHE A 176 -13.23 11.40 7.16
N LYS A 177 -13.30 12.33 6.19
CA LYS A 177 -13.87 13.64 6.46
C LYS A 177 -15.37 13.55 6.79
N THR A 178 -16.08 12.61 6.20
CA THR A 178 -17.50 12.33 6.51
C THR A 178 -17.65 11.72 7.91
N ARG A 179 -16.78 10.78 8.29
CA ARG A 179 -16.84 10.08 9.58
C ARG A 179 -16.36 10.94 10.75
N TYR A 180 -15.40 11.83 10.51
CA TYR A 180 -14.80 12.72 11.49
C TYR A 180 -14.97 14.18 11.06
N PRO A 181 -16.21 14.71 11.12
CA PRO A 181 -16.51 16.05 10.59
C PRO A 181 -15.76 17.17 11.33
N SER A 182 -15.42 16.97 12.61
CA SER A 182 -14.64 17.91 13.43
C SER A 182 -13.17 18.00 13.02
N ALA A 183 -12.59 16.93 12.43
CA ALA A 183 -11.19 16.88 12.06
C ALA A 183 -10.88 17.91 10.97
N SER A 184 -9.87 18.75 11.15
CA SER A 184 -9.47 19.68 10.09
C SER A 184 -8.91 18.92 8.89
N PHE A 185 -9.12 19.49 7.69
CA PHE A 185 -8.84 18.79 6.44
C PHE A 185 -7.39 18.28 6.31
N PRO A 186 -6.35 19.02 6.73
CA PRO A 186 -4.97 18.52 6.67
C PRO A 186 -4.74 17.22 7.48
N TYR A 187 -5.30 17.09 8.68
CA TYR A 187 -5.18 15.86 9.47
C TYR A 187 -5.90 14.68 8.81
N VAL A 188 -7.05 14.94 8.17
CA VAL A 188 -7.74 13.94 7.37
C VAL A 188 -6.88 13.45 6.20
N GLN A 189 -6.17 14.37 5.52
CA GLN A 189 -5.28 14.00 4.42
C GLN A 189 -4.11 13.12 4.90
N VAL A 190 -3.52 13.45 6.04
CA VAL A 190 -2.45 12.62 6.64
C VAL A 190 -2.97 11.24 7.03
N ALA A 191 -4.10 11.19 7.75
CA ALA A 191 -4.75 9.94 8.16
C ALA A 191 -5.08 9.06 6.95
N ALA A 192 -5.74 9.62 5.93
CA ALA A 192 -6.09 8.91 4.71
C ALA A 192 -4.84 8.46 3.94
N GLY A 193 -3.76 9.25 3.94
CA GLY A 193 -2.47 8.91 3.37
C GLY A 193 -1.85 7.66 3.99
N ILE A 194 -1.79 7.61 5.33
CA ILE A 194 -1.25 6.47 6.08
C ILE A 194 -2.15 5.25 5.91
N TYR A 195 -3.46 5.44 6.02
CA TYR A 195 -4.44 4.37 5.85
C TYR A 195 -4.34 3.75 4.45
N THR A 196 -4.30 4.57 3.40
CA THR A 196 -4.14 4.11 2.02
C THR A 196 -2.86 3.30 1.83
N ARG A 197 -1.73 3.72 2.43
CA ARG A 197 -0.49 2.95 2.42
C ARG A 197 -0.67 1.58 3.08
N GLY A 198 -1.37 1.53 4.21
CA GLY A 198 -1.72 0.28 4.90
C GLY A 198 -2.58 -0.63 4.03
N VAL A 199 -3.62 -0.11 3.40
CA VAL A 199 -4.53 -0.87 2.54
C VAL A 199 -3.74 -1.48 1.39
N LEU A 200 -2.98 -0.66 0.65
CA LEU A 200 -2.27 -1.10 -0.54
C LEU A 200 -1.10 -2.04 -0.25
N SER A 201 -0.53 -1.95 0.95
CA SER A 201 0.57 -2.82 1.38
C SER A 201 0.10 -4.06 2.15
N GLY A 202 -1.19 -4.14 2.50
CA GLY A 202 -1.74 -5.19 3.35
C GLY A 202 -1.16 -5.16 4.77
N ILE A 203 -0.82 -3.97 5.29
CA ILE A 203 -0.20 -3.80 6.60
C ILE A 203 -1.24 -3.20 7.55
N GLU A 204 -1.89 -4.06 8.35
CA GLU A 204 -2.93 -3.65 9.30
C GLU A 204 -2.46 -2.58 10.28
N SER A 205 -1.22 -2.69 10.78
CA SER A 205 -0.64 -1.68 11.67
C SER A 205 -0.61 -0.26 11.10
N LEU A 206 -0.53 -0.10 9.78
CA LEU A 206 -0.60 1.21 9.14
C LEU A 206 -2.05 1.68 8.97
N LEU A 207 -2.99 0.76 8.72
CA LEU A 207 -4.42 1.09 8.73
C LEU A 207 -4.80 1.70 10.08
N SER A 208 -4.50 0.97 11.16
CA SER A 208 -4.85 1.39 12.50
C SER A 208 -4.11 2.67 12.90
N ALA A 209 -2.83 2.82 12.53
CA ALA A 209 -2.08 4.05 12.81
C ALA A 209 -2.66 5.29 12.09
N GLY A 210 -3.18 5.13 10.87
CA GLY A 210 -3.83 6.22 10.13
C GLY A 210 -5.17 6.61 10.72
N GLU A 211 -6.03 5.63 11.03
CA GLU A 211 -7.34 5.90 11.65
C GLU A 211 -7.19 6.44 13.09
N ASP A 212 -6.16 6.01 13.81
CA ASP A 212 -5.88 6.48 15.17
C ASP A 212 -5.56 7.98 15.25
N ILE A 213 -5.00 8.59 14.19
CA ILE A 213 -4.83 10.04 14.12
C ILE A 213 -6.16 10.76 14.34
N LEU A 214 -7.22 10.23 13.72
CA LEU A 214 -8.57 10.79 13.80
C LEU A 214 -9.26 10.37 15.09
N ARG A 215 -9.10 9.12 15.51
CA ARG A 215 -9.75 8.61 16.74
C ARG A 215 -9.22 9.26 18.01
N TYR A 216 -7.93 9.59 18.05
CA TYR A 216 -7.32 10.29 19.18
C TYR A 216 -7.48 11.81 19.07
N GLU A 217 -8.02 12.34 17.97
CA GLU A 217 -8.21 13.78 17.75
C GLU A 217 -6.93 14.58 18.02
N ILE A 218 -5.81 14.17 17.42
CA ILE A 218 -4.48 14.70 17.80
C ILE A 218 -4.32 16.22 17.60
N TRP A 219 -5.24 16.85 16.85
CA TRP A 219 -5.30 18.30 16.66
C TRP A 219 -5.84 19.05 17.90
N GLU A 220 -6.49 18.37 18.85
CA GLU A 220 -7.02 18.97 20.08
C GLU A 220 -5.92 19.35 21.08
N GLY A 221 -4.68 18.89 20.85
CA GLY A 221 -3.50 19.37 21.55
C GLY A 221 -2.52 18.28 22.02
N PRO A 222 -1.46 18.68 22.74
CA PRO A 222 -0.32 17.80 23.03
C PRO A 222 -0.67 16.52 23.79
N LYS A 223 -1.64 16.59 24.71
CA LYS A 223 -2.10 15.42 25.48
C LYS A 223 -2.68 14.32 24.57
N TYR A 224 -3.40 14.72 23.51
CA TYR A 224 -4.00 13.80 22.54
C TYR A 224 -2.93 13.22 21.61
N LYS A 225 -2.01 14.06 21.12
CA LYS A 225 -0.83 13.61 20.36
C LYS A 225 0.01 12.61 21.14
N GLN A 226 0.29 12.87 22.42
CA GLN A 226 1.03 11.96 23.28
C GLN A 226 0.31 10.61 23.47
N ALA A 227 -1.00 10.64 23.70
CA ALA A 227 -1.80 9.41 23.84
C ALA A 227 -1.77 8.56 22.55
N TYR A 228 -1.84 9.22 21.39
CA TYR A 228 -1.66 8.58 20.09
C TYR A 228 -0.26 7.94 19.94
N GLU A 229 0.78 8.70 20.28
CA GLU A 229 2.16 8.22 20.20
C GLU A 229 2.45 7.02 21.10
N GLU A 230 1.87 6.99 22.29
CA GLU A 230 1.93 5.86 23.21
C GLU A 230 1.18 4.65 22.65
N ALA A 231 0.02 4.88 22.03
CA ALA A 231 -0.76 3.86 21.36
C ALA A 231 -0.01 3.18 20.19
N LEU A 232 0.85 3.91 19.47
CA LEU A 232 1.65 3.37 18.37
C LEU A 232 2.58 2.22 18.80
N ARG A 233 2.93 2.13 20.09
CA ARG A 233 3.76 1.03 20.63
C ARG A 233 3.13 -0.35 20.42
N ARG A 234 1.79 -0.41 20.30
CA ARG A 234 1.06 -1.65 20.01
C ARG A 234 1.40 -2.22 18.62
N TYR A 235 1.76 -1.35 17.69
CA TYR A 235 1.98 -1.68 16.29
C TYR A 235 3.41 -2.10 15.97
N LYS A 236 4.39 -1.58 16.70
CA LYS A 236 5.83 -1.82 16.46
C LYS A 236 6.51 -2.25 17.75
N ARG A 237 6.92 -3.51 17.80
CA ARG A 237 7.59 -4.12 18.96
C ARG A 237 9.01 -3.59 19.22
N THR A 238 9.69 -3.12 18.17
CA THR A 238 11.07 -2.63 18.30
C THR A 238 11.09 -1.09 18.35
N PRO A 239 11.89 -0.48 19.24
CA PRO A 239 12.02 0.98 19.31
C PRO A 239 12.37 1.60 17.95
N ARG A 240 13.28 0.98 17.20
CA ARG A 240 13.68 1.45 15.86
C ARG A 240 12.52 1.52 14.87
N ALA A 241 11.66 0.48 14.83
CA ALA A 241 10.54 0.47 13.89
C ALA A 241 9.42 1.44 14.32
N LEU A 242 9.30 1.70 15.63
CA LEU A 242 8.41 2.73 16.15
C LEU A 242 8.90 4.13 15.76
N THR A 243 10.20 4.42 15.92
CA THR A 243 10.81 5.68 15.49
C THR A 243 10.59 5.92 14.00
N GLN A 244 10.87 4.92 13.15
CA GLN A 244 10.65 5.04 11.71
C GLN A 244 9.19 5.30 11.33
N LEU A 245 8.23 4.69 12.06
CA LEU A 245 6.82 4.94 11.83
C LEU A 245 6.46 6.39 12.19
N ARG A 246 6.95 6.89 13.33
CA ARG A 246 6.73 8.28 13.75
C ARG A 246 7.31 9.27 12.75
N GLU A 247 8.56 9.07 12.32
CA GLU A 247 9.20 9.92 11.30
C GLU A 247 8.40 9.95 9.99
N GLN A 248 7.82 8.82 9.56
CA GLN A 248 6.97 8.78 8.36
C GLN A 248 5.66 9.54 8.54
N ILE A 249 5.09 9.53 9.74
CA ILE A 249 3.88 10.27 10.09
C ILE A 249 4.19 11.78 10.14
N GLU A 250 5.27 12.17 10.81
CA GLU A 250 5.71 13.56 10.91
C GLU A 250 6.06 14.14 9.53
N GLN A 251 6.73 13.38 8.67
CA GLN A 251 6.98 13.84 7.30
C GLN A 251 5.68 14.12 6.53
N LEU A 252 4.63 13.33 6.76
CA LEU A 252 3.33 13.57 6.13
C LEU A 252 2.63 14.81 6.68
N PHE A 253 2.82 15.14 7.96
CA PHE A 253 2.37 16.41 8.51
C PHE A 253 3.06 17.59 7.81
N VAL A 254 4.39 17.53 7.69
CA VAL A 254 5.17 18.55 6.96
C VAL A 254 4.70 18.69 5.51
N ASP A 255 4.53 17.57 4.79
CA ASP A 255 4.10 17.57 3.38
C ASP A 255 2.68 18.16 3.18
N THR A 256 1.83 18.11 4.21
CA THR A 256 0.47 18.68 4.20
C THR A 256 0.42 20.12 4.73
N GLY A 257 1.58 20.69 5.09
CA GLY A 257 1.67 22.03 5.67
C GLY A 257 1.22 22.10 7.13
N ILE A 258 1.06 20.97 7.81
CA ILE A 258 0.93 20.92 9.26
C ILE A 258 2.34 21.01 9.84
N VAL A 259 2.69 22.14 10.43
CA VAL A 259 3.91 22.27 11.23
C VAL A 259 3.70 21.46 12.52
N SER A 260 4.71 20.69 12.90
CA SER A 260 4.71 19.97 14.17
C SER A 260 4.42 20.96 15.31
N ILE A 261 3.38 20.69 16.10
CA ILE A 261 2.98 21.48 17.28
C ILE A 261 4.15 21.68 18.27
N ASP A 262 5.19 20.83 18.18
CA ASP A 262 6.36 20.89 19.06
C ASP A 262 7.32 22.05 18.74
N GLU A 263 7.28 22.66 17.54
CA GLU A 263 8.21 23.75 17.17
C GLU A 263 7.67 25.16 17.50
N ASP A 264 6.34 25.36 17.45
CA ASP A 264 5.73 26.66 17.78
C ASP A 264 5.52 26.86 19.29
N TYR A 265 5.54 25.80 20.10
CA TYR A 265 5.25 25.92 21.53
C TYR A 265 6.38 26.58 22.33
N ASP A 266 7.65 26.38 21.98
CA ASP A 266 8.76 27.03 22.68
C ASP A 266 8.79 28.53 22.37
N GLU A 267 8.42 28.94 21.15
CA GLU A 267 8.35 30.33 20.74
C GLU A 267 7.10 31.03 21.34
N ILE A 268 5.93 30.37 21.29
CA ILE A 268 4.69 30.87 21.91
C ILE A 268 4.79 30.87 23.45
N ALA A 269 5.42 29.87 24.07
CA ALA A 269 5.63 29.84 25.52
C ALA A 269 6.65 30.89 25.97
N ALA A 270 7.68 31.17 25.17
CA ALA A 270 8.62 32.26 25.44
C ALA A 270 7.93 33.63 25.35
N GLU A 271 7.08 33.86 24.35
CA GLU A 271 6.29 35.10 24.23
C GLU A 271 5.30 35.28 25.38
N ILE A 272 4.61 34.21 25.80
CA ILE A 272 3.69 34.24 26.94
C ILE A 272 4.46 34.52 28.25
N GLN A 273 5.62 33.91 28.44
CA GLN A 273 6.46 34.11 29.62
C GLN A 273 6.99 35.56 29.68
N ASP A 274 7.45 36.13 28.57
CA ASP A 274 7.94 37.52 28.49
C ASP A 274 6.82 38.52 28.77
N HIS A 275 5.61 38.28 28.24
CA HIS A 275 4.42 39.09 28.53
C HIS A 275 4.00 39.03 30.00
N MET A 276 4.14 37.85 30.65
CA MET A 276 3.85 37.68 32.07
C MET A 276 4.88 38.34 32.99
N GLU A 277 6.14 38.45 32.56
CA GLU A 277 7.19 39.14 33.31
C GLU A 277 7.10 40.66 33.19
N HIS A 278 6.75 41.18 32.01
CA HIS A 278 6.52 42.62 31.79
C HIS A 278 5.30 43.15 32.54
N HIS A 279 4.29 42.32 32.81
CA HIS A 279 3.13 42.70 33.63
C HIS A 279 3.36 42.63 35.15
N LYS A 280 4.50 42.12 35.62
CA LYS A 280 4.85 42.10 37.05
C LYS A 280 5.64 43.33 37.51
N HIS A 281 6.02 44.23 36.59
CA HIS A 281 6.85 45.41 36.88
C HIS A 281 6.17 46.76 36.57
N ASN A 282 4.86 46.73 36.31
CA ASN A 282 3.96 47.90 36.38
C ASN A 282 2.97 47.72 37.53
#